data_AF-A0A4P9VJW7-F1
#
_entry.id   AF-A0A4P9VJW7-F1
#
_cell.length_a   1.000
_cell.length_b   1.000
_cell.length_c   1.000
_cell.angle_alpha   90.00
_cell.angle_beta   90.00
_cell.angle_gamma   90.00
#
_symmetry.space_group_name_H-M   'P 1'
#
loop_
_entity.id
_entity.type
_entity.pdbx_description
1 polymer ?
#
loop_
_entity_poly.entity_id
_entity_poly.type
_entity_poly.pdbx_seq_one_letter_code
_entity_poly.pdbx_strand_id
1 'polypeptide(L)'
;MSNPALTYLVNDVVLETDVSAQMIEQHFTTLASWWINGEFEKLVAQGDEIIPVDIYDIRIVTYYLYSVWVVNNHQQFVDVIQVILRIFEKLYSEDDIAFKSSAENVKAIEDCTALLIKKIHKRLERFTPTLATVKEDPQQIVDQLMALMECLAPYTQLALTVKQLAEIKALYWPLIETVTHDADDANHNEINEVDSDEQQNVNDDVVTHPSTMGMETWSHSLTLLMDKIALLEALVKRDQLYKAAVVVEDIQHELASFNPLLYLPQLFQGYTALKAQHISTFTHYIHSHNPHQWQALREHYTVDKKAFLGLSITPDQPEYADEREVSGMVYDDD
;
A
#
# COMPACT_ATOMS: atom_id res chain seq x y z
N MET A 1 4.03 -18.86 -17.59
CA MET A 1 3.61 -18.80 -18.99
C MET A 1 2.76 -17.56 -19.14
N SER A 2 3.02 -16.72 -20.15
CA SER A 2 2.21 -15.51 -20.37
C SER A 2 0.81 -15.93 -20.86
N ASN A 3 -0.24 -15.26 -20.36
CA ASN A 3 -1.61 -15.52 -20.79
C ASN A 3 -1.77 -14.97 -22.24
N PRO A 4 -2.33 -15.76 -23.18
CA PRO A 4 -2.40 -15.39 -24.59
C PRO A 4 -3.31 -14.18 -24.83
N ALA A 5 -4.43 -14.05 -24.11
CA ALA A 5 -5.31 -12.89 -24.23
C ALA A 5 -4.69 -11.63 -23.61
N LEU A 6 -3.89 -11.73 -22.54
CA LEU A 6 -3.06 -10.61 -22.08
C LEU A 6 -2.03 -10.20 -23.13
N THR A 7 -1.31 -11.17 -23.71
CA THR A 7 -0.32 -10.89 -24.77
C THR A 7 -0.99 -10.22 -25.96
N TYR A 8 -2.20 -10.67 -26.32
CA TYR A 8 -3.00 -10.03 -27.35
C TYR A 8 -3.32 -8.57 -26.97
N LEU A 9 -3.85 -8.33 -25.76
CA LEU A 9 -4.18 -6.99 -25.29
C LEU A 9 -2.97 -6.06 -25.15
N VAL A 10 -1.76 -6.58 -24.93
CA VAL A 10 -0.55 -5.74 -24.90
C VAL A 10 -0.15 -5.27 -26.29
N ASN A 11 -0.41 -6.08 -27.32
CA ASN A 11 0.09 -5.85 -28.68
C ASN A 11 -0.92 -5.21 -29.62
N ASP A 12 -2.22 -5.53 -29.49
CA ASP A 12 -3.23 -5.23 -30.52
C ASP A 12 -4.57 -4.78 -29.90
N VAL A 13 -4.56 -3.73 -29.07
CA VAL A 13 -5.81 -3.16 -28.54
C VAL A 13 -6.60 -2.49 -29.68
N VAL A 14 -7.54 -3.19 -30.30
CA VAL A 14 -8.44 -2.64 -31.32
C VAL A 14 -9.79 -2.32 -30.70
N LEU A 15 -10.09 -1.07 -30.33
CA LEU A 15 -11.34 -0.73 -29.64
C LEU A 15 -12.59 -0.69 -30.55
N GLU A 16 -12.45 -1.03 -31.83
CA GLU A 16 -13.56 -1.13 -32.77
C GLU A 16 -14.11 -2.56 -32.78
N THR A 17 -15.42 -2.71 -32.59
CA THR A 17 -16.07 -4.02 -32.62
C THR A 17 -17.16 -4.03 -33.68
N ASP A 18 -17.09 -4.94 -34.65
CA ASP A 18 -18.21 -5.27 -35.56
C ASP A 18 -19.32 -6.08 -34.85
N VAL A 19 -19.17 -6.31 -33.55
CA VAL A 19 -20.05 -7.12 -32.72
C VAL A 19 -21.26 -6.32 -32.26
N SER A 20 -22.43 -6.96 -32.28
CA SER A 20 -23.67 -6.31 -31.86
C SER A 20 -23.60 -5.88 -30.38
N ALA A 21 -24.09 -4.67 -30.07
CA ALA A 21 -24.18 -4.15 -28.71
C ALA A 21 -24.94 -5.09 -27.75
N GLN A 22 -25.92 -5.85 -28.25
CA GLN A 22 -26.66 -6.84 -27.48
C GLN A 22 -25.77 -7.99 -26.98
N MET A 23 -24.87 -8.48 -27.84
CA MET A 23 -23.92 -9.53 -27.47
C MET A 23 -22.91 -9.03 -26.43
N ILE A 24 -22.40 -7.80 -26.61
CA ILE A 24 -21.51 -7.15 -25.64
C ILE A 24 -22.19 -7.06 -24.27
N GLU A 25 -23.43 -6.58 -24.22
CA GLU A 25 -24.16 -6.40 -22.96
C GLU A 25 -24.50 -7.75 -22.29
N GLN A 26 -24.79 -8.79 -23.08
CA GLN A 26 -24.99 -10.14 -22.56
C GLN A 26 -23.70 -10.69 -21.91
N HIS A 27 -22.55 -10.53 -22.57
CA HIS A 27 -21.27 -10.93 -22.01
C HIS A 27 -20.93 -10.11 -20.75
N PHE A 28 -21.09 -8.78 -20.81
CA PHE A 28 -20.86 -7.91 -19.66
C PHE A 28 -21.70 -8.33 -18.45
N THR A 29 -23.01 -8.56 -18.61
CA THR A 29 -23.89 -8.99 -17.52
C THR A 29 -23.44 -10.30 -16.89
N THR A 30 -23.01 -11.26 -17.73
CA THR A 30 -22.54 -12.57 -17.28
C THR A 30 -21.23 -12.44 -16.49
N LEU A 31 -20.24 -11.74 -17.05
CA LEU A 31 -18.93 -11.54 -16.42
C LEU A 31 -19.04 -10.69 -15.14
N ALA A 32 -19.91 -9.69 -15.12
CA ALA A 32 -20.20 -8.87 -13.94
C ALA A 32 -20.71 -9.74 -12.77
N SER A 33 -21.64 -10.66 -13.06
CA SER A 33 -22.17 -11.59 -12.06
C SER A 33 -21.06 -12.46 -11.46
N TRP A 34 -20.21 -13.05 -12.30
CA TRP A 34 -19.08 -13.86 -11.84
C TRP A 34 -18.07 -13.06 -11.02
N TRP A 35 -17.73 -11.85 -11.45
CA TRP A 35 -16.83 -10.97 -10.70
C TRP A 35 -17.38 -10.63 -9.31
N ILE A 36 -18.66 -10.28 -9.20
CA ILE A 36 -19.30 -9.96 -7.91
C ILE A 36 -19.26 -11.17 -6.98
N ASN A 37 -19.47 -12.37 -7.52
CA ASN A 37 -19.45 -13.63 -6.78
C ASN A 37 -18.03 -14.17 -6.53
N GLY A 38 -16.99 -13.49 -7.03
CA GLY A 38 -15.60 -13.93 -6.90
C GLY A 38 -15.23 -15.16 -7.74
N GLU A 39 -16.01 -15.49 -8.77
CA GLU A 39 -15.77 -16.60 -9.70
C GLU A 39 -14.74 -16.22 -10.77
N PHE A 40 -13.55 -15.80 -10.36
CA PHE A 40 -12.52 -15.22 -11.23
C PHE A 40 -11.99 -16.21 -12.27
N GLU A 41 -11.90 -17.50 -11.94
CA GLU A 41 -11.42 -18.54 -12.85
C GLU A 41 -12.35 -18.72 -14.06
N LYS A 42 -13.67 -18.68 -13.84
CA LYS A 42 -14.66 -18.74 -14.93
C LYS A 42 -14.56 -17.50 -15.82
N LEU A 43 -14.35 -16.35 -15.19
CA LEU A 43 -14.21 -15.08 -15.87
C LEU A 43 -12.98 -15.08 -16.78
N VAL A 44 -11.83 -15.53 -16.26
CA VAL A 44 -10.60 -15.68 -17.06
C VAL A 44 -10.83 -16.62 -18.24
N ALA A 45 -11.40 -17.82 -18.00
CA ALA A 45 -11.65 -18.80 -19.06
C ALA A 45 -12.54 -18.23 -20.18
N GLN A 46 -13.61 -17.51 -19.82
CA GLN A 46 -14.49 -16.89 -20.81
C GLN A 46 -13.86 -15.67 -21.49
N GLY A 47 -13.05 -14.90 -20.77
CA GLY A 47 -12.32 -13.76 -21.31
C GLY A 47 -11.26 -14.19 -22.33
N ASP A 48 -10.57 -15.31 -22.08
CA ASP A 48 -9.63 -15.93 -23.02
C ASP A 48 -10.30 -16.32 -24.36
N GLU A 49 -11.60 -16.64 -24.35
CA GLU A 49 -12.38 -16.93 -25.56
C GLU A 49 -12.88 -15.67 -26.28
N ILE A 50 -13.27 -14.64 -25.53
CA ILE A 50 -13.98 -13.48 -26.06
C ILE A 50 -13.03 -12.40 -26.57
N ILE A 51 -11.97 -12.11 -25.82
CA ILE A 51 -11.05 -11.00 -26.11
C ILE A 51 -10.40 -11.15 -27.49
N PRO A 52 -9.90 -12.34 -27.90
CA PRO A 52 -9.31 -12.50 -29.22
C PRO A 52 -10.30 -12.40 -30.40
N VAL A 53 -11.61 -12.39 -30.14
CA VAL A 53 -12.68 -12.29 -31.17
C VAL A 53 -13.18 -10.85 -31.29
N ASP A 54 -12.33 -9.90 -30.92
CA ASP A 54 -12.54 -8.47 -31.03
C ASP A 54 -13.76 -7.90 -30.28
N ILE A 55 -13.99 -8.36 -29.06
CA ILE A 55 -14.96 -7.75 -28.14
C ILE A 55 -14.21 -6.93 -27.09
N TYR A 56 -13.99 -5.65 -27.38
CA TYR A 56 -13.26 -4.72 -26.50
C TYR A 56 -14.17 -3.68 -25.84
N ASP A 57 -15.04 -4.17 -24.97
CA ASP A 57 -15.72 -3.29 -24.02
C ASP A 57 -14.81 -3.07 -22.81
N ILE A 58 -14.52 -1.80 -22.47
CA ILE A 58 -13.60 -1.48 -21.36
C ILE A 58 -14.05 -2.06 -20.01
N ARG A 59 -15.36 -2.23 -19.82
CA ARG A 59 -15.93 -2.84 -18.61
C ARG A 59 -15.55 -4.32 -18.56
N ILE A 60 -15.66 -5.03 -19.69
CA ILE A 60 -15.25 -6.44 -19.84
C ILE A 60 -13.74 -6.57 -19.64
N VAL A 61 -12.93 -5.72 -20.28
CA VAL A 61 -11.46 -5.74 -20.15
C VAL A 61 -11.04 -5.52 -18.71
N THR A 62 -11.67 -4.55 -18.03
CA THR A 62 -11.43 -4.32 -16.60
C THR A 62 -11.77 -5.55 -15.77
N TYR A 63 -12.88 -6.21 -16.10
CA TYR A 63 -13.30 -7.44 -15.45
C TYR A 63 -12.37 -8.62 -15.71
N TYR A 64 -11.74 -8.64 -16.87
CA TYR A 64 -10.78 -9.64 -17.22
C TYR A 64 -9.44 -9.42 -16.49
N LEU A 65 -8.85 -8.22 -16.60
CA LEU A 65 -7.50 -7.91 -16.12
C LEU A 65 -7.29 -8.22 -14.63
N TYR A 66 -8.20 -7.76 -13.76
CA TYR A 66 -8.10 -8.07 -12.33
C TYR A 66 -8.29 -9.56 -12.05
N SER A 67 -9.17 -10.24 -12.79
CA SER A 67 -9.41 -11.67 -12.60
C SER A 67 -8.17 -12.48 -12.96
N VAL A 68 -7.51 -12.13 -14.07
CA VAL A 68 -6.22 -12.72 -14.45
C VAL A 68 -5.17 -12.51 -13.35
N TRP A 69 -5.05 -11.28 -12.85
CA TRP A 69 -4.13 -10.97 -11.77
C TRP A 69 -4.43 -11.75 -10.48
N VAL A 70 -5.71 -11.91 -10.12
CA VAL A 70 -6.11 -12.68 -8.93
C VAL A 70 -5.84 -14.17 -9.09
N VAL A 71 -6.23 -14.77 -10.22
CA VAL A 71 -6.09 -16.21 -10.48
C VAL A 71 -4.61 -16.62 -10.56
N ASN A 72 -3.75 -15.76 -11.08
CA ASN A 72 -2.31 -16.02 -11.18
C ASN A 72 -1.53 -15.68 -9.89
N ASN A 73 -2.19 -15.67 -8.73
CA ASN A 73 -1.58 -15.36 -7.43
C ASN A 73 -0.78 -14.05 -7.46
N HIS A 74 -1.36 -13.00 -8.04
CA HIS A 74 -0.77 -11.67 -8.14
C HIS A 74 0.45 -11.55 -9.06
N GLN A 75 0.73 -12.58 -9.87
CA GLN A 75 1.66 -12.47 -10.99
C GLN A 75 0.98 -11.75 -12.17
N GLN A 76 1.79 -11.33 -13.15
CA GLN A 76 1.37 -10.59 -14.34
C GLN A 76 0.85 -9.18 -14.03
N PHE A 77 1.27 -8.59 -12.91
CA PHE A 77 0.90 -7.22 -12.59
C PHE A 77 1.50 -6.24 -13.60
N VAL A 78 2.73 -6.49 -14.06
CA VAL A 78 3.38 -5.72 -15.13
C VAL A 78 2.50 -5.70 -16.39
N ASP A 79 2.05 -6.87 -16.84
CA ASP A 79 1.23 -7.01 -18.05
C ASP A 79 -0.11 -6.26 -17.90
N VAL A 80 -0.75 -6.36 -16.72
CA VAL A 80 -1.99 -5.64 -16.44
C VAL A 80 -1.80 -4.12 -16.53
N ILE A 81 -0.73 -3.58 -15.94
CA ILE A 81 -0.44 -2.14 -16.01
C ILE A 81 -0.14 -1.71 -17.45
N GLN A 82 0.61 -2.52 -18.20
CA GLN A 82 0.91 -2.25 -19.60
C GLN A 82 -0.34 -2.20 -20.47
N VAL A 83 -1.30 -3.12 -20.29
CA VAL A 83 -2.57 -3.06 -21.03
C VAL A 83 -3.32 -1.75 -20.74
N ILE A 84 -3.40 -1.32 -19.47
CA ILE A 84 -4.04 -0.04 -19.13
C ILE A 84 -3.31 1.11 -19.81
N LEU A 85 -1.98 1.14 -19.75
CA LEU A 85 -1.16 2.18 -20.39
C LEU A 85 -1.46 2.25 -21.90
N ARG A 86 -1.50 1.10 -22.60
CA ARG A 86 -1.83 1.02 -24.02
C ARG A 86 -3.22 1.55 -24.35
N ILE A 87 -4.22 1.25 -23.51
CA ILE A 87 -5.58 1.77 -23.67
C ILE A 87 -5.57 3.31 -23.63
N PHE A 88 -4.84 3.90 -22.68
CA PHE A 88 -4.72 5.36 -22.56
C PHE A 88 -3.90 5.97 -23.70
N GLU A 89 -2.76 5.38 -24.07
CA GLU A 89 -1.97 5.82 -25.23
C GLU A 89 -2.83 5.89 -26.49
N LYS A 90 -3.65 4.86 -26.74
CA LYS A 90 -4.55 4.83 -27.90
C LYS A 90 -5.67 5.86 -27.78
N LEU A 91 -6.36 5.92 -26.65
CA LEU A 91 -7.46 6.86 -26.39
C LEU A 91 -7.04 8.32 -26.62
N TYR A 92 -5.80 8.65 -26.27
CA TYR A 92 -5.31 10.03 -26.33
C TYR A 92 -4.39 10.32 -27.52
N SER A 93 -4.00 9.31 -28.31
CA SER A 93 -3.29 9.50 -29.58
C SER A 93 -4.03 10.46 -30.51
N GLU A 94 -3.30 11.34 -31.22
CA GLU A 94 -3.92 12.35 -32.11
C GLU A 94 -4.63 11.73 -33.31
N ASP A 95 -4.26 10.51 -33.69
CA ASP A 95 -4.68 9.84 -34.92
C ASP A 95 -6.07 9.16 -34.83
N ASP A 96 -6.63 8.97 -33.64
CA ASP A 96 -7.89 8.21 -33.44
C ASP A 96 -9.08 9.12 -33.07
N ILE A 97 -9.49 9.96 -34.03
CA ILE A 97 -10.61 10.93 -33.89
C ILE A 97 -11.95 10.22 -33.65
N ALA A 98 -12.12 9.00 -34.18
CA ALA A 98 -13.35 8.23 -34.03
C ALA A 98 -13.59 7.86 -32.57
N PHE A 99 -12.55 7.47 -31.85
CA PHE A 99 -12.67 7.04 -30.45
C PHE A 99 -12.94 8.20 -29.47
N LYS A 100 -12.34 9.36 -29.71
CA LYS A 100 -12.54 10.60 -28.92
C LYS A 100 -13.95 11.18 -29.03
N SER A 101 -14.77 10.71 -29.97
CA SER A 101 -16.04 11.34 -30.32
C SER A 101 -17.15 11.16 -29.28
N SER A 102 -17.04 10.18 -28.36
CA SER A 102 -18.02 9.97 -27.29
C SER A 102 -17.42 10.26 -25.92
N ALA A 103 -17.85 11.38 -25.31
CA ALA A 103 -17.51 11.70 -23.91
C ALA A 103 -17.93 10.59 -22.92
N GLU A 104 -18.93 9.78 -23.28
CA GLU A 104 -19.37 8.64 -22.47
C GLU A 104 -18.32 7.52 -22.44
N ASN A 105 -17.64 7.26 -23.57
CA ASN A 105 -16.59 6.24 -23.63
C ASN A 105 -15.37 6.64 -22.81
N VAL A 106 -14.94 7.91 -22.90
CA VAL A 106 -13.83 8.45 -22.10
C VAL A 106 -14.11 8.26 -20.62
N LYS A 107 -15.31 8.68 -20.18
CA LYS A 107 -15.73 8.52 -18.78
C LYS A 107 -15.80 7.06 -18.35
N ALA A 108 -16.32 6.17 -19.20
CA ALA A 108 -16.39 4.74 -18.89
C ALA A 108 -14.98 4.16 -18.67
N ILE A 109 -13.99 4.57 -19.46
CA ILE A 109 -12.59 4.17 -19.30
C ILE A 109 -12.04 4.66 -17.98
N GLU A 110 -12.23 5.95 -17.67
CA GLU A 110 -11.79 6.54 -16.41
C GLU A 110 -12.39 5.84 -15.19
N ASP A 111 -13.70 5.62 -15.18
CA ASP A 111 -14.43 4.95 -14.09
C ASP A 111 -13.95 3.50 -13.93
N CYS A 112 -13.74 2.79 -15.04
CA CYS A 112 -13.26 1.41 -15.05
C CYS A 112 -11.81 1.30 -14.56
N THR A 113 -10.92 2.20 -15.00
CA THR A 113 -9.53 2.26 -14.53
C THR A 113 -9.47 2.59 -13.04
N ALA A 114 -10.25 3.57 -12.59
CA ALA A 114 -10.33 3.90 -11.16
C ALA A 114 -10.82 2.70 -10.33
N LEU A 115 -11.82 1.96 -10.83
CA LEU A 115 -12.30 0.73 -10.18
C LEU A 115 -11.21 -0.34 -10.09
N LEU A 116 -10.49 -0.58 -11.19
CA LEU A 116 -9.41 -1.56 -11.27
C LEU A 116 -8.31 -1.26 -10.27
N ILE A 117 -7.76 -0.04 -10.31
CA ILE A 117 -6.67 0.39 -9.42
C ILE A 117 -7.12 0.34 -7.96
N LYS A 118 -8.33 0.81 -7.65
CA LYS A 118 -8.89 0.72 -6.29
C LYS A 118 -9.00 -0.73 -5.78
N LYS A 119 -9.38 -1.67 -6.65
CA LYS A 119 -9.50 -3.10 -6.30
C LYS A 119 -8.13 -3.75 -6.10
N ILE A 120 -7.15 -3.40 -6.94
CA ILE A 120 -5.76 -3.85 -6.80
C ILE A 120 -5.17 -3.31 -5.50
N HIS A 121 -5.28 -2.00 -5.26
CA HIS A 121 -4.76 -1.34 -4.05
C HIS A 121 -5.30 -1.99 -2.77
N LYS A 122 -6.64 -2.07 -2.63
CA LYS A 122 -7.29 -2.71 -1.46
C LYS A 122 -6.88 -4.16 -1.25
N ARG A 123 -6.55 -4.87 -2.32
CA ARG A 123 -6.09 -6.25 -2.23
C ARG A 123 -4.64 -6.27 -1.75
N LEU A 124 -3.75 -5.49 -2.36
CA LEU A 124 -2.36 -5.39 -1.96
C LEU A 124 -2.18 -4.95 -0.49
N GLU A 125 -3.01 -4.03 0.02
CA GLU A 125 -3.04 -3.64 1.44
C GLU A 125 -3.28 -4.84 2.38
N ARG A 126 -4.07 -5.82 1.94
CA ARG A 126 -4.34 -7.05 2.72
C ARG A 126 -3.23 -8.09 2.60
N PHE A 127 -2.45 -8.01 1.52
CA PHE A 127 -1.39 -8.96 1.17
C PHE A 127 0.02 -8.38 1.34
N THR A 128 0.18 -7.24 2.00
CA THR A 128 1.49 -6.61 2.24
C THR A 128 2.53 -7.57 2.86
N PRO A 129 2.18 -8.45 3.83
CA PRO A 129 3.16 -9.39 4.38
C PRO A 129 3.67 -10.43 3.38
N THR A 130 2.92 -10.72 2.32
CA THR A 130 3.25 -11.72 1.29
C THR A 130 3.91 -11.14 0.05
N LEU A 131 4.07 -9.81 -0.05
CA LEU A 131 4.70 -9.15 -1.19
C LEU A 131 6.14 -9.63 -1.44
N ALA A 132 6.86 -10.06 -0.40
CA ALA A 132 8.20 -10.64 -0.53
C ALA A 132 8.23 -11.97 -1.33
N THR A 133 7.07 -12.58 -1.59
CA THR A 133 6.96 -13.81 -2.40
C THR A 133 6.56 -13.55 -3.86
N VAL A 134 6.42 -12.28 -4.24
CA VAL A 134 6.14 -11.89 -5.63
C VAL A 134 7.31 -12.33 -6.51
N LYS A 135 6.99 -13.01 -7.60
CA LYS A 135 7.98 -13.54 -8.55
C LYS A 135 8.38 -12.53 -9.64
N GLU A 136 7.61 -11.47 -9.79
CA GLU A 136 7.88 -10.40 -10.75
C GLU A 136 8.98 -9.48 -10.21
N ASP A 137 9.77 -8.92 -11.12
CA ASP A 137 10.81 -7.95 -10.79
C ASP A 137 10.18 -6.68 -10.19
N PRO A 138 10.45 -6.35 -8.91
CA PRO A 138 9.90 -5.16 -8.26
C PRO A 138 10.27 -3.86 -8.98
N GLN A 139 11.46 -3.78 -9.59
CA GLN A 139 11.89 -2.60 -10.34
C GLN A 139 11.00 -2.41 -11.57
N GLN A 140 10.78 -3.48 -12.33
CA GLN A 140 9.90 -3.47 -13.50
C GLN A 140 8.48 -3.04 -13.12
N ILE A 141 7.94 -3.51 -11.99
CA ILE A 141 6.61 -3.08 -11.51
C ILE A 141 6.61 -1.56 -11.23
N VAL A 142 7.60 -1.06 -10.51
CA VAL A 142 7.71 0.37 -10.17
C VAL A 142 7.82 1.24 -11.41
N ASP A 143 8.62 0.83 -12.40
CA ASP A 143 8.79 1.55 -13.66
C ASP A 143 7.45 1.65 -14.43
N GLN A 144 6.68 0.56 -14.49
CA GLN A 144 5.38 0.54 -15.15
C GLN A 144 4.34 1.38 -14.42
N LEU A 145 4.33 1.35 -13.08
CA LEU A 145 3.47 2.21 -12.29
C LEU A 145 3.78 3.69 -12.52
N MET A 146 5.07 4.04 -12.60
CA MET A 146 5.49 5.41 -12.89
C MET A 146 5.06 5.86 -14.29
N ALA A 147 5.26 5.02 -15.31
CA ALA A 147 4.82 5.30 -16.67
C ALA A 147 3.30 5.52 -16.73
N LEU A 148 2.51 4.67 -16.05
CA LEU A 148 1.07 4.85 -15.96
C LEU A 148 0.71 6.15 -15.22
N MET A 149 1.34 6.45 -14.09
CA MET A 149 1.09 7.69 -13.36
C MET A 149 1.36 8.94 -14.22
N GLU A 150 2.46 8.95 -14.98
CA GLU A 150 2.80 10.04 -15.88
C GLU A 150 1.78 10.17 -17.02
N CYS A 151 1.37 9.05 -17.61
CA CYS A 151 0.31 9.01 -18.62
C CYS A 151 -1.02 9.58 -18.09
N LEU A 152 -1.37 9.28 -16.84
CA LEU A 152 -2.62 9.71 -16.23
C LEU A 152 -2.59 11.13 -15.65
N ALA A 153 -1.41 11.70 -15.40
CA ALA A 153 -1.23 12.98 -14.72
C ALA A 153 -1.98 14.17 -15.36
N PRO A 154 -2.12 14.27 -16.71
CA PRO A 154 -2.89 15.35 -17.33
C PRO A 154 -4.40 15.32 -17.03
N TYR A 155 -4.95 14.20 -16.55
CA TYR A 155 -6.39 14.01 -16.36
C TYR A 155 -6.79 14.24 -14.90
N THR A 156 -7.22 15.47 -14.60
CA THR A 156 -7.57 15.90 -13.22
C THR A 156 -8.59 15.00 -12.52
N GLN A 157 -9.53 14.43 -13.26
CA GLN A 157 -10.55 13.48 -12.80
C GLN A 157 -9.96 12.14 -12.31
N LEU A 158 -8.75 11.80 -12.77
CA LEU A 158 -7.99 10.62 -12.34
C LEU A 158 -6.97 10.91 -11.24
N ALA A 159 -6.97 12.11 -10.64
CA ALA A 159 -6.01 12.47 -9.58
C ALA A 159 -6.03 11.49 -8.39
N LEU A 160 -7.20 10.98 -8.01
CA LEU A 160 -7.31 9.96 -6.95
C LEU A 160 -6.68 8.63 -7.37
N THR A 161 -6.86 8.24 -8.63
CA THR A 161 -6.25 7.03 -9.20
C THR A 161 -4.72 7.14 -9.22
N VAL A 162 -4.18 8.30 -9.61
CA VAL A 162 -2.73 8.58 -9.56
C VAL A 162 -2.20 8.50 -8.13
N LYS A 163 -2.94 9.02 -7.14
CA LYS A 163 -2.59 8.89 -5.73
C LYS A 163 -2.53 7.42 -5.29
N GLN A 164 -3.52 6.61 -5.68
CA GLN A 164 -3.55 5.17 -5.37
C GLN A 164 -2.39 4.42 -6.03
N LEU A 165 -2.01 4.77 -7.26
CA LEU A 165 -0.82 4.20 -7.91
C LEU A 165 0.45 4.55 -7.15
N ALA A 166 0.57 5.77 -6.61
CA ALA A 166 1.71 6.15 -5.77
C ALA A 166 1.76 5.33 -4.46
N GLU A 167 0.61 5.07 -3.84
CA GLU A 167 0.48 4.21 -2.66
C GLU A 167 0.89 2.77 -2.99
N ILE A 168 0.42 2.20 -4.13
CA ILE A 168 0.86 0.89 -4.61
C ILE A 168 2.37 0.86 -4.84
N LYS A 169 2.93 1.88 -5.50
CA LYS A 169 4.38 1.99 -5.76
C LYS A 169 5.19 1.94 -4.47
N ALA A 170 4.73 2.65 -3.43
CA ALA A 170 5.38 2.66 -2.12
C ALA A 170 5.41 1.27 -1.45
N LEU A 171 4.48 0.37 -1.77
CA LEU A 171 4.50 -1.01 -1.28
C LEU A 171 5.62 -1.86 -1.91
N TYR A 172 6.01 -1.57 -3.15
CA TYR A 172 7.04 -2.33 -3.87
C TYR A 172 8.46 -1.77 -3.65
N TRP A 173 8.59 -0.49 -3.29
CA TRP A 173 9.87 0.17 -3.10
C TRP A 173 10.84 -0.56 -2.16
N PRO A 174 10.42 -1.04 -0.96
CA PRO A 174 11.35 -1.73 -0.05
C PRO A 174 11.93 -3.02 -0.64
N LEU A 175 11.22 -3.68 -1.57
CA LEU A 175 11.70 -4.91 -2.20
C LEU A 175 12.87 -4.63 -3.15
N ILE A 176 12.89 -3.47 -3.80
CA ILE A 176 14.01 -3.04 -4.66
C ILE A 176 15.26 -2.86 -3.81
N GLU A 177 15.14 -2.15 -2.67
CA GLU A 177 16.26 -1.90 -1.77
C GLU A 177 16.89 -3.21 -1.27
N THR A 178 16.07 -4.20 -0.91
CA THR A 178 16.58 -5.52 -0.49
C THR A 178 17.36 -6.24 -1.59
N VAL A 179 16.89 -6.22 -2.84
CA VAL A 179 17.55 -6.89 -3.96
C VAL A 179 18.88 -6.20 -4.31
N THR A 180 18.94 -4.88 -4.21
CA THR A 180 20.18 -4.13 -4.48
C THR A 180 21.27 -4.38 -3.43
N HIS A 181 20.91 -4.53 -2.16
CA HIS A 181 21.90 -4.74 -1.09
C HIS A 181 22.53 -6.14 -1.16
N ASP A 182 21.73 -7.17 -1.45
CA ASP A 182 22.22 -8.55 -1.58
C ASP A 182 23.20 -8.72 -2.76
N ALA A 183 23.04 -7.93 -3.82
CA ALA A 183 23.93 -7.96 -4.98
C ALA A 183 25.32 -7.37 -4.71
N ASP A 184 25.39 -6.32 -3.86
CA ASP A 184 26.65 -5.66 -3.50
C ASP A 184 27.46 -6.52 -2.51
N ASP A 185 26.81 -7.19 -1.55
CA ASP A 185 27.47 -8.07 -0.59
C ASP A 185 28.01 -9.37 -1.24
N ALA A 186 27.32 -9.91 -2.25
CA ALA A 186 27.79 -11.08 -3.00
C ALA A 186 29.07 -10.80 -3.80
N ASN A 187 29.29 -9.55 -4.22
CA ASN A 187 30.44 -9.15 -5.04
C ASN A 187 31.69 -8.81 -4.21
N HIS A 188 31.57 -8.71 -2.87
CA HIS A 188 32.70 -8.47 -1.97
C HIS A 188 33.31 -9.73 -1.36
N ASN A 189 32.75 -10.91 -1.62
CA ASN A 189 33.25 -12.18 -1.06
C ASN A 189 34.06 -13.05 -2.03
N GLU A 190 34.35 -12.59 -3.25
CA GLU A 190 35.10 -13.38 -4.26
C GLU A 190 36.58 -12.97 -4.44
N ILE A 191 37.12 -12.11 -3.57
CA ILE A 191 38.54 -11.73 -3.59
C ILE A 191 39.14 -11.89 -2.19
N ASN A 192 39.47 -13.13 -1.79
CA ASN A 192 40.62 -13.45 -0.91
C ASN A 192 40.71 -14.95 -0.63
N GLU A 193 41.21 -15.72 -1.61
CA GLU A 193 42.03 -16.90 -1.33
C GLU A 193 43.39 -16.69 -2.00
N VAL A 194 44.27 -15.93 -1.33
CA VAL A 194 45.71 -16.03 -1.58
C VAL A 194 46.41 -16.17 -0.23
N ASP A 195 46.69 -17.43 0.06
CA ASP A 195 47.85 -17.97 0.75
C ASP A 195 48.95 -16.95 1.10
N SER A 196 49.23 -16.78 2.40
CA SER A 196 50.51 -16.26 2.89
C SER A 196 50.65 -16.54 4.40
N ASP A 197 51.38 -17.61 4.70
CA ASP A 197 52.21 -17.69 5.90
C ASP A 197 53.12 -16.46 5.99
N GLU A 198 53.07 -15.70 7.11
CA GLU A 198 54.26 -15.33 7.88
C GLU A 198 53.92 -14.53 9.13
N GLN A 199 54.62 -14.90 10.20
CA GLN A 199 54.61 -14.28 11.51
C GLN A 199 55.20 -12.86 11.46
N GLN A 200 54.68 -11.91 12.24
CA GLN A 200 55.49 -11.25 13.26
C GLN A 200 54.71 -10.41 14.27
N ASN A 201 55.12 -10.65 15.51
CA ASN A 201 54.85 -10.03 16.79
C ASN A 201 55.41 -8.60 16.89
N VAL A 202 54.60 -7.61 17.31
CA VAL A 202 55.07 -6.47 18.12
C VAL A 202 53.95 -6.03 19.08
N ASN A 203 54.19 -6.21 20.38
CA ASN A 203 53.53 -5.49 21.46
C ASN A 203 53.87 -4.00 21.38
N ASP A 204 52.89 -3.11 21.53
CA ASP A 204 53.12 -1.91 22.34
C ASP A 204 51.85 -1.40 23.00
N ASP A 205 52.06 -0.84 24.17
CA ASP A 205 51.13 -0.63 25.26
C ASP A 205 50.39 0.73 25.16
N VAL A 206 49.19 0.77 25.76
CA VAL A 206 48.53 1.95 26.35
C VAL A 206 48.05 3.06 25.40
N VAL A 207 46.73 3.24 25.28
CA VAL A 207 45.97 4.38 25.88
C VAL A 207 44.49 4.02 25.95
N THR A 208 43.99 3.79 27.16
CA THR A 208 42.57 3.86 27.51
C THR A 208 42.10 5.31 27.47
N HIS A 209 41.25 5.66 26.50
CA HIS A 209 40.36 6.80 26.61
C HIS A 209 38.92 6.32 26.83
N PRO A 210 38.17 6.93 27.77
CA PRO A 210 36.76 6.65 27.94
C PRO A 210 36.02 7.14 26.70
N SER A 211 35.30 6.23 26.05
CA SER A 211 34.29 6.56 25.04
C SER A 211 33.22 7.44 25.69
N THR A 212 33.49 8.73 25.72
CA THR A 212 32.47 9.75 25.84
C THR A 212 31.85 9.77 24.45
N MET A 213 30.68 9.13 24.31
CA MET A 213 29.86 9.23 23.12
C MET A 213 29.87 10.69 22.67
N GLY A 214 30.47 10.95 21.51
CA GLY A 214 30.26 12.22 20.84
C GLY A 214 28.76 12.37 20.68
N MET A 215 28.19 13.40 21.31
CA MET A 215 26.92 13.96 20.91
C MET A 215 27.10 14.50 19.49
N GLU A 216 27.16 13.60 18.52
CA GLU A 216 26.88 13.93 17.14
C GLU A 216 25.44 14.44 17.14
N THR A 217 25.30 15.72 16.83
CA THR A 217 24.01 16.38 16.71
C THR A 217 23.17 15.58 15.74
N TRP A 218 22.22 14.80 16.26
CA TRP A 218 21.23 14.09 15.48
C TRP A 218 20.55 15.06 14.51
N SER A 219 20.05 14.53 13.38
CA SER A 219 19.23 15.34 12.50
C SER A 219 18.06 15.94 13.29
N HIS A 220 17.62 17.13 12.88
CA HIS A 220 16.50 17.81 13.54
C HIS A 220 15.26 16.90 13.61
N SER A 221 14.98 16.17 12.54
CA SER A 221 13.88 15.22 12.45
C SER A 221 14.01 14.05 13.43
N LEU A 222 15.21 13.47 13.56
CA LEU A 222 15.44 12.38 14.51
C LEU A 222 15.31 12.86 15.95
N THR A 223 15.81 14.06 16.26
CA THR A 223 15.64 14.68 17.57
C THR A 223 14.16 14.86 17.91
N LEU A 224 13.37 15.38 16.95
CA LEU A 224 11.94 15.56 17.12
C LEU A 224 11.23 14.23 17.39
N LEU A 225 11.56 13.20 16.62
CA LEU A 225 10.98 11.86 16.78
C LEU A 225 11.31 11.25 18.15
N MET A 226 12.55 11.42 18.62
CA MET A 226 12.95 10.94 19.95
C MET A 226 12.24 11.70 21.07
N ASP A 227 11.98 13.01 20.92
CA ASP A 227 11.14 13.77 21.85
C ASP A 227 9.70 13.24 21.89
N LYS A 228 9.14 12.82 20.74
CA LYS A 228 7.80 12.23 20.67
C LYS A 228 7.74 10.89 21.39
N ILE A 229 8.76 10.05 21.22
CA ILE A 229 8.88 8.76 21.91
C ILE A 229 8.99 8.96 23.42
N ALA A 230 9.83 9.89 23.87
CA ALA A 230 9.96 10.22 25.28
C ALA A 230 8.64 10.73 25.88
N LEU A 231 7.88 11.54 25.13
CA LEU A 231 6.55 11.98 25.53
C LEU A 231 5.57 10.81 25.64
N LEU A 232 5.56 9.90 24.66
CA LEU A 232 4.73 8.70 24.67
C LEU A 232 5.00 7.86 25.92
N GLU A 233 6.27 7.58 26.23
CA GLU A 233 6.66 6.85 27.43
C GLU A 233 6.15 7.53 28.70
N ALA A 234 6.23 8.87 28.77
CA ALA A 234 5.74 9.63 29.91
C ALA A 234 4.21 9.56 30.06
N LEU A 235 3.46 9.55 28.94
CA LEU A 235 2.01 9.40 28.94
C LEU A 235 1.57 8.00 29.38
N VAL A 236 2.23 6.95 28.88
CA VAL A 236 1.95 5.57 29.29
C VAL A 236 2.27 5.36 30.76
N LYS A 237 3.39 5.90 31.27
CA LYS A 237 3.72 5.86 32.72
C LYS A 237 2.66 6.54 33.60
N ARG A 238 1.86 7.46 33.04
CA ARG A 238 0.77 8.16 33.72
C ARG A 238 -0.61 7.55 33.45
N ASP A 239 -0.66 6.40 32.77
CA ASP A 239 -1.88 5.72 32.33
C ASP A 239 -2.79 6.59 31.44
N GLN A 240 -2.20 7.56 30.72
CA GLN A 240 -2.92 8.46 29.82
C GLN A 240 -3.00 7.87 28.41
N LEU A 241 -3.56 6.67 28.29
CA LEU A 241 -3.52 5.85 27.07
C LEU A 241 -4.23 6.48 25.86
N TYR A 242 -5.29 7.26 26.09
CA TYR A 242 -5.99 7.98 25.02
C TYR A 242 -5.09 9.02 24.35
N LYS A 243 -4.37 9.83 25.14
CA LYS A 243 -3.39 10.81 24.63
C LYS A 243 -2.16 10.12 24.04
N ALA A 244 -1.73 9.02 24.64
CA ALA A 244 -0.65 8.20 24.09
C ALA A 244 -1.00 7.70 22.68
N ALA A 245 -2.26 7.31 22.43
CA ALA A 245 -2.71 6.88 21.11
C ALA A 245 -2.57 7.98 20.04
N VAL A 246 -2.85 9.25 20.39
CA VAL A 246 -2.62 10.40 19.49
C VAL A 246 -1.13 10.52 19.11
N VAL A 247 -0.24 10.40 20.10
CA VAL A 247 1.21 10.46 19.86
C VAL A 247 1.69 9.25 19.06
N VAL A 248 1.11 8.07 19.26
CA VAL A 248 1.43 6.86 18.50
C VAL A 248 1.05 7.01 17.03
N GLU A 249 -0.12 7.56 16.72
CA GLU A 249 -0.57 7.82 15.35
C GLU A 249 0.40 8.76 14.63
N ASP A 250 0.81 9.84 15.30
CA ASP A 250 1.76 10.81 14.75
C ASP A 250 3.17 10.22 14.55
N ILE A 251 3.67 9.43 15.50
CA ILE A 251 4.94 8.69 15.32
C ILE A 251 4.83 7.72 14.13
N GLN A 252 3.71 7.01 13.98
CA GLN A 252 3.51 6.10 12.84
C GLN A 252 3.52 6.84 11.51
N HIS A 253 2.93 8.02 11.44
CA HIS A 253 2.94 8.84 10.24
C HIS A 253 4.37 9.28 9.87
N GLU A 254 5.20 9.67 10.84
CA GLU A 254 6.61 9.98 10.60
C GLU A 254 7.40 8.75 10.14
N LEU A 255 7.21 7.61 10.81
CA LEU A 255 7.87 6.35 10.47
C LEU A 255 7.48 5.83 9.07
N ALA A 256 6.31 6.20 8.55
CA ALA A 256 5.87 5.81 7.21
C ALA A 256 6.68 6.49 6.10
N SER A 257 7.22 7.69 6.36
CA SER A 257 8.04 8.44 5.41
C SER A 257 9.54 8.06 5.46
N PHE A 258 10.01 7.65 6.64
CA PHE A 258 11.37 7.21 6.89
C PHE A 258 11.32 6.23 8.05
N ASN A 259 11.77 4.98 7.84
CA ASN A 259 11.69 3.92 8.85
C ASN A 259 13.05 3.68 9.54
N PRO A 260 13.43 4.48 10.55
CA PRO A 260 14.69 4.34 11.27
C PRO A 260 14.78 3.03 12.08
N LEU A 261 13.69 2.26 12.21
CA LEU A 261 13.74 0.96 12.90
C LEU A 261 14.70 -0.02 12.21
N LEU A 262 14.88 0.11 10.90
CA LEU A 262 15.78 -0.74 10.11
C LEU A 262 17.25 -0.41 10.38
N TYR A 263 17.57 0.88 10.52
CA TYR A 263 18.96 1.36 10.62
C TYR A 263 19.42 1.53 12.07
N LEU A 264 18.50 1.80 13.00
CA LEU A 264 18.80 2.14 14.40
C LEU A 264 17.94 1.34 15.39
N PRO A 265 17.81 0.00 15.25
CA PRO A 265 16.85 -0.78 16.03
C PRO A 265 17.02 -0.64 17.55
N GLN A 266 18.26 -0.45 18.02
CA GLN A 266 18.58 -0.29 19.44
C GLN A 266 17.95 0.98 20.05
N LEU A 267 17.85 2.08 19.29
CA LEU A 267 17.27 3.33 19.78
C LEU A 267 15.75 3.23 19.96
N PHE A 268 15.10 2.37 19.18
CA PHE A 268 13.65 2.26 19.15
C PHE A 268 13.10 1.02 19.87
N GLN A 269 13.95 0.20 20.49
CA GLN A 269 13.54 -1.01 21.19
C GLN A 269 12.51 -0.72 22.29
N GLY A 270 12.69 0.37 23.05
CA GLY A 270 11.74 0.79 24.08
C GLY A 270 10.37 1.13 23.50
N TYR A 271 10.36 1.90 22.40
CA TYR A 271 9.15 2.25 21.67
C TYR A 271 8.41 1.02 21.13
N THR A 272 9.10 0.11 20.46
CA THR A 272 8.46 -1.08 19.85
C THR A 272 7.89 -2.02 20.91
N ALA A 273 8.59 -2.22 22.02
CA ALA A 273 8.09 -3.00 23.16
C ALA A 273 6.84 -2.36 23.78
N LEU A 274 6.87 -1.05 24.03
CA LEU A 274 5.75 -0.31 24.61
C LEU A 274 4.53 -0.30 23.67
N LYS A 275 4.75 -0.12 22.37
CA LYS A 275 3.70 -0.23 21.35
C LYS A 275 3.08 -1.61 21.34
N ALA A 276 3.90 -2.67 21.34
CA ALA A 276 3.41 -4.05 21.33
C ALA A 276 2.58 -4.38 22.57
N GLN A 277 3.00 -3.91 23.75
CA GLN A 277 2.29 -4.11 25.02
C GLN A 277 0.89 -3.49 25.02
N HIS A 278 0.70 -2.34 24.37
CA HIS A 278 -0.54 -1.57 24.39
C HIS A 278 -1.27 -1.52 23.04
N ILE A 279 -0.91 -2.39 22.09
CA ILE A 279 -1.36 -2.30 20.70
C ILE A 279 -2.88 -2.34 20.59
N SER A 280 -3.55 -3.26 21.29
CA SER A 280 -5.02 -3.39 21.24
C SER A 280 -5.72 -2.12 21.72
N THR A 281 -5.21 -1.50 22.78
CA THR A 281 -5.78 -0.27 23.35
C THR A 281 -5.55 0.92 22.42
N PHE A 282 -4.35 1.05 21.86
CA PHE A 282 -4.07 2.11 20.89
C PHE A 282 -4.90 1.96 19.63
N THR A 283 -4.99 0.75 19.07
CA THR A 283 -5.85 0.47 17.92
C THR A 283 -7.30 0.79 18.24
N HIS A 284 -7.81 0.42 19.41
CA HIS A 284 -9.17 0.78 19.81
C HIS A 284 -9.38 2.29 19.78
N TYR A 285 -8.58 3.07 20.51
CA TYR A 285 -8.74 4.54 20.55
C TYR A 285 -8.56 5.22 19.19
N ILE A 286 -7.62 4.75 18.36
CA ILE A 286 -7.42 5.29 17.01
C ILE A 286 -8.64 5.04 16.11
N HIS A 287 -9.40 3.95 16.32
CA HIS A 287 -10.57 3.65 15.47
C HIS A 287 -11.90 4.13 16.07
N SER A 288 -12.01 4.26 17.39
CA SER A 288 -13.27 4.52 18.09
C SER A 288 -13.38 5.94 18.68
N HIS A 289 -12.46 6.84 18.35
CA HIS A 289 -12.49 8.21 18.90
C HIS A 289 -13.56 9.09 18.23
N ASN A 290 -13.98 10.12 18.96
CA ASN A 290 -14.73 11.22 18.38
C ASN A 290 -13.80 12.08 17.50
N PRO A 291 -14.07 12.24 16.19
CA PRO A 291 -13.18 12.95 15.27
C PRO A 291 -12.86 14.39 15.69
N HIS A 292 -13.81 15.08 16.32
CA HIS A 292 -13.63 16.48 16.74
C HIS A 292 -12.73 16.60 17.97
N GLN A 293 -12.94 15.75 18.98
CA GLN A 293 -12.08 15.73 20.16
C GLN A 293 -10.65 15.31 19.81
N TRP A 294 -10.51 14.34 18.90
CA TRP A 294 -9.23 13.89 18.41
C TRP A 294 -8.49 14.98 17.63
N GLN A 295 -9.19 15.70 16.75
CA GLN A 295 -8.62 16.82 16.01
C GLN A 295 -8.14 17.93 16.95
N ALA A 296 -8.95 18.34 17.92
CA ALA A 296 -8.57 19.35 18.91
C ALA A 296 -7.35 18.91 19.73
N LEU A 297 -7.26 17.61 20.03
CA LEU A 297 -6.11 17.05 20.74
C LEU A 297 -4.82 17.09 19.93
N ARG A 298 -4.89 16.76 18.64
CA ARG A 298 -3.74 16.88 17.74
C ARG A 298 -3.27 18.31 17.64
N GLU A 299 -4.19 19.26 17.47
CA GLU A 299 -3.85 20.69 17.39
C GLU A 299 -3.12 21.15 18.67
N HIS A 300 -3.63 20.79 19.84
CA HIS A 300 -2.97 21.13 21.11
C HIS A 300 -1.60 20.45 21.24
N TYR A 301 -1.49 19.19 20.85
CA TYR A 301 -0.23 18.44 20.85
C TYR A 301 0.82 19.10 19.94
N THR A 302 0.42 19.57 18.76
CA THR A 302 1.32 20.24 17.80
C THR A 302 1.80 21.59 18.32
N VAL A 303 0.94 22.36 18.98
CA VAL A 303 1.26 23.71 19.47
C VAL A 303 2.15 23.67 20.71
N ASP A 304 1.83 22.81 21.70
CA ASP A 304 2.59 22.71 22.94
C ASP A 304 2.62 21.28 23.50
N LYS A 305 3.68 20.56 23.15
CA LYS A 305 3.97 19.19 23.62
C LYS A 305 4.14 19.12 25.14
N LYS A 306 4.64 20.17 25.80
CA LYS A 306 4.86 20.18 27.25
C LYS A 306 3.55 20.38 28.00
N ALA A 307 2.72 21.31 27.55
CA ALA A 307 1.39 21.51 28.11
C ALA A 307 0.47 20.31 27.87
N PHE A 308 0.61 19.61 26.74
CA PHE A 308 -0.15 18.39 26.43
C PHE A 308 -0.01 17.29 27.50
N LEU A 309 1.18 17.17 28.12
CA LEU A 309 1.43 16.23 29.21
C LEU A 309 0.58 16.52 30.46
N GLY A 310 0.24 17.79 30.71
CA GLY A 310 -0.55 18.25 31.86
C GLY A 310 -2.06 18.26 31.65
N LEU A 311 -2.53 18.15 30.41
CA LEU A 311 -3.95 18.25 30.07
C LEU A 311 -4.73 17.02 30.61
N SER A 312 -5.76 17.23 31.42
CA SER A 312 -6.64 16.16 31.89
C SER A 312 -7.84 16.03 30.95
N ILE A 313 -8.04 14.84 30.38
CA ILE A 313 -9.10 14.55 29.42
C ILE A 313 -9.68 13.21 29.77
N THR A 314 -11.00 13.17 29.83
CA THR A 314 -11.73 11.92 29.92
C THR A 314 -12.21 11.61 28.50
N PRO A 315 -11.80 10.49 27.88
CA PRO A 315 -12.37 10.10 26.60
C PRO A 315 -13.88 9.95 26.77
N ASP A 316 -14.67 10.42 25.81
CA ASP A 316 -16.10 10.08 25.78
C ASP A 316 -16.19 8.55 25.81
N GLN A 317 -16.76 8.01 26.88
CA GLN A 317 -17.13 6.61 26.91
C GLN A 317 -18.12 6.43 25.75
N PRO A 318 -17.87 5.49 24.82
CA PRO A 318 -18.94 5.12 23.91
C PRO A 318 -20.14 4.75 24.79
N GLU A 319 -21.30 5.36 24.54
CA GLU A 319 -22.55 4.90 25.13
C GLU A 319 -22.69 3.42 24.77
N TYR A 320 -22.28 2.54 25.67
CA TYR A 320 -22.68 1.15 25.61
C TYR A 320 -24.19 1.21 25.81
N ALA A 321 -24.95 1.08 24.72
CA ALA A 321 -26.36 0.76 24.78
C ALA A 321 -26.46 -0.44 25.74
N ASP A 322 -27.12 -0.21 26.87
CA ASP A 322 -27.31 -1.18 27.92
C ASP A 322 -28.15 -2.33 27.35
N GLU A 323 -27.51 -3.38 26.82
CA GLU A 323 -28.16 -4.59 26.31
C GLU A 323 -28.78 -5.45 27.43
N ARG A 324 -29.09 -4.86 28.59
CA ARG A 324 -29.76 -5.52 29.71
C ARG A 324 -31.25 -5.19 29.80
N GLU A 325 -31.98 -5.17 28.69
CA GLU A 325 -33.46 -5.23 28.70
C GLU A 325 -34.03 -6.11 27.57
N VAL A 326 -33.50 -7.32 27.36
CA VAL A 326 -34.25 -8.36 26.61
C VAL A 326 -34.10 -9.71 27.31
N SER A 327 -34.52 -9.79 28.58
CA SER A 327 -34.78 -11.06 29.25
C SER A 327 -36.20 -11.01 29.83
N GLY A 328 -37.15 -11.56 29.09
CA GLY A 328 -38.55 -11.63 29.53
C GLY A 328 -39.60 -11.74 28.43
N MET A 329 -39.42 -12.58 27.41
CA MET A 329 -40.56 -13.14 26.68
C MET A 329 -40.64 -14.63 27.01
N VAL A 330 -41.41 -14.92 28.05
CA VAL A 330 -41.97 -16.25 28.33
C VAL A 330 -43.02 -16.49 27.24
N TYR A 331 -42.84 -17.55 26.45
CA TYR A 331 -43.91 -18.07 25.61
C TYR A 331 -44.77 -18.96 26.50
N ASP A 332 -46.02 -18.55 26.72
CA ASP A 332 -47.07 -19.44 27.22
C ASP A 332 -47.53 -20.33 26.06
N ASP A 333 -47.45 -21.64 26.27
CA ASP A 333 -48.05 -22.68 25.43
C ASP A 333 -49.58 -22.70 25.66
N ASP A 334 -50.35 -22.64 24.57
CA ASP A 334 -51.75 -23.11 24.48
C ASP A 334 -52.00 -23.74 23.09
#